data_AF-A0A831SP48-F1
#
_entry.id   AF-A0A831SP48-F1
#
_cell.length_a   1.000
_cell.length_b   1.000
_cell.length_c   1.000
_cell.angle_alpha   90.00
_cell.angle_beta   90.00
_cell.angle_gamma   90.00
#
_symmetry.space_group_name_H-M   'P 1'
#
loop_
_entity.id
_entity.type
_entity.pdbx_description
1 polymer ?
#
loop_
_entity_poly.entity_id
_entity_poly.type
_entity_poly.pdbx_seq_one_letter_code
_entity_poly.pdbx_strand_id
1 'polypeptide(L)'
;MTEVLIQNNKKDFDKDIMKWIKNFSNIKIREKLSIKEILNYENISLWWFFQFSFYYLIKEAYTKNFKTIRRRYTRPHLISLAKYYILTKFLIRFFCGKLISLLYRNSNNSKILCISYPMNWRQTANPLSKKPKDDIMLGSVISKLQEQNFNIIGLEQDSKLKTLFEKTLYTKGSWKSVETYLIYDIIKKAFKMSKKFEREWYALKKDQSFIDLLKYNGFSLFGLLENYFGELFRLSTFREIIYIESIKRAIGVENPDLILITCEYCLLGRAAVIGGKLKNVPTLAIQHGTINSYDPAYFYTKSEISDEIAPQYCPLPDKTVVYGQYHKDILTKLSAYPENSVVVTGQPRYDILYYADKIYSKEKFLKKYKINPNYKIVLWTTQCHGLSYEENIKNFKTIFKTMQNLKNTMLIIKQHPGEGKK
;
A
#
# COMPACT_ATOMS: atom_id res chain seq x y z
N MET A 1 -27.20 15.36 -16.51
CA MET A 1 -26.70 14.02 -16.07
C MET A 1 -25.72 14.10 -14.89
N THR A 2 -25.27 15.31 -14.50
CA THR A 2 -24.20 15.51 -13.51
C THR A 2 -24.68 16.11 -12.17
N GLU A 3 -25.92 16.58 -12.08
CA GLU A 3 -26.34 17.44 -10.95
C GLU A 3 -27.31 16.79 -9.94
N VAL A 4 -28.01 15.71 -10.31
CA VAL A 4 -29.09 15.16 -9.44
C VAL A 4 -28.59 14.11 -8.43
N LEU A 5 -27.33 13.66 -8.51
CA LEU A 5 -26.80 12.60 -7.63
C LEU A 5 -25.70 13.07 -6.65
N ILE A 6 -25.32 14.35 -6.64
CA ILE A 6 -24.18 14.87 -5.86
C ILE A 6 -24.60 15.41 -4.47
N GLN A 7 -25.85 15.20 -4.02
CA GLN A 7 -26.32 15.71 -2.72
C GLN A 7 -26.41 14.68 -1.59
N ASN A 8 -25.88 13.46 -1.75
CA ASN A 8 -25.73 12.56 -0.61
C ASN A 8 -24.35 12.72 0.04
N ASN A 9 -24.35 12.83 1.37
CA ASN A 9 -23.17 12.98 2.21
C ASN A 9 -22.10 11.97 1.77
N LYS A 10 -20.88 12.43 1.46
CA LYS A 10 -19.77 11.59 0.96
C LYS A 10 -19.48 10.36 1.84
N LYS A 11 -19.77 10.47 3.14
CA LYS A 11 -19.65 9.40 4.13
C LYS A 11 -20.68 8.27 3.93
N ASP A 12 -21.90 8.60 3.51
CA ASP A 12 -22.95 7.63 3.25
C ASP A 12 -22.65 6.84 1.97
N PHE A 13 -22.13 7.52 0.95
CA PHE A 13 -21.67 6.89 -0.28
C PHE A 13 -20.55 5.85 -0.07
N ASP A 14 -19.51 6.20 0.70
CA ASP A 14 -18.38 5.29 0.95
C ASP A 14 -18.82 4.03 1.70
N LYS A 15 -19.74 4.18 2.65
CA LYS A 15 -20.36 3.07 3.39
C LYS A 15 -21.22 2.18 2.48
N ASP A 16 -22.06 2.77 1.63
CA ASP A 16 -22.98 2.05 0.74
C ASP A 16 -22.24 1.24 -0.33
N ILE A 17 -21.21 1.83 -0.96
CA ILE A 17 -20.37 1.10 -1.90
C ILE A 17 -19.66 -0.06 -1.20
N MET A 18 -19.06 0.17 -0.02
CA MET A 18 -18.36 -0.90 0.68
C MET A 18 -19.31 -2.07 1.01
N LYS A 19 -20.55 -1.77 1.41
CA LYS A 19 -21.58 -2.79 1.61
C LYS A 19 -21.91 -3.54 0.32
N TRP A 20 -22.10 -2.83 -0.78
CA TRP A 20 -22.37 -3.44 -2.09
C TRP A 20 -21.22 -4.35 -2.56
N ILE A 21 -19.97 -3.88 -2.48
CA ILE A 21 -18.78 -4.67 -2.87
C ILE A 21 -18.68 -5.96 -2.06
N LYS A 22 -18.89 -5.88 -0.75
CA LYS A 22 -18.86 -7.06 0.14
C LYS A 22 -19.96 -8.04 -0.23
N ASN A 23 -21.19 -7.58 -0.41
CA ASN A 23 -22.31 -8.42 -0.83
C ASN A 23 -22.02 -9.08 -2.18
N PHE A 24 -21.65 -8.29 -3.20
CA PHE A 24 -21.26 -8.78 -4.52
C PHE A 24 -20.21 -9.90 -4.42
N SER A 25 -19.19 -9.70 -3.58
CA SER A 25 -18.09 -10.66 -3.48
C SER A 25 -18.45 -12.00 -2.84
N ASN A 26 -19.57 -12.06 -2.11
CA ASN A 26 -20.03 -13.24 -1.40
C ASN A 26 -21.22 -13.93 -2.08
N ILE A 27 -21.95 -13.26 -2.97
CA ILE A 27 -23.09 -13.86 -3.68
C ILE A 27 -22.60 -14.99 -4.60
N LYS A 28 -23.32 -16.12 -4.56
CA LYS A 28 -23.06 -17.28 -5.41
C LYS A 28 -23.48 -16.97 -6.85
N ILE A 29 -22.55 -17.14 -7.78
CA ILE A 29 -22.77 -17.04 -9.22
C ILE A 29 -23.12 -18.43 -9.73
N ARG A 30 -24.18 -18.55 -10.55
CA ARG A 30 -24.71 -19.83 -11.05
C ARG A 30 -25.00 -20.85 -9.94
N GLU A 31 -25.40 -20.38 -8.77
CA GLU A 31 -25.68 -21.22 -7.57
C GLU A 31 -24.50 -22.09 -7.10
N LYS A 32 -23.28 -21.85 -7.59
CA LYS A 32 -22.10 -22.68 -7.30
C LYS A 32 -21.10 -21.97 -6.41
N LEU A 33 -20.52 -20.89 -6.92
CA LEU A 33 -19.34 -20.25 -6.33
C LEU A 33 -19.47 -18.73 -6.38
N SER A 34 -19.03 -18.08 -5.32
CA SER A 34 -18.84 -16.63 -5.24
C SER A 34 -17.59 -16.20 -6.01
N ILE A 35 -17.41 -14.90 -6.27
CA ILE A 35 -16.19 -14.40 -6.92
C ILE A 35 -14.94 -14.75 -6.11
N LYS A 36 -15.06 -14.77 -4.77
CA LYS A 36 -13.98 -15.14 -3.86
C LYS A 36 -13.54 -16.58 -4.09
N GLU A 37 -14.50 -17.50 -4.23
CA GLU A 37 -14.23 -18.93 -4.47
C GLU A 37 -13.78 -19.20 -5.91
N ILE A 38 -14.30 -18.46 -6.90
CA ILE A 38 -13.83 -18.56 -8.29
C ILE A 38 -12.36 -18.16 -8.40
N LEU A 39 -11.95 -17.12 -7.67
CA LEU A 39 -10.56 -16.64 -7.60
C LEU A 39 -9.71 -17.40 -6.57
N ASN A 40 -10.11 -18.61 -6.17
CA ASN A 40 -9.37 -19.43 -5.22
C ASN A 40 -8.01 -19.88 -5.76
N TYR A 41 -6.97 -19.66 -4.98
CA TYR A 41 -5.61 -20.15 -5.16
C TYR A 41 -5.08 -20.65 -3.81
N GLU A 42 -4.82 -21.95 -3.69
CA GLU A 42 -4.33 -22.59 -2.43
C GLU A 42 -5.17 -22.22 -1.19
N ASN A 43 -6.50 -22.32 -1.31
CA ASN A 43 -7.48 -21.99 -0.28
C ASN A 43 -7.54 -20.50 0.10
N ILE A 44 -6.96 -19.61 -0.70
CA ILE A 44 -7.03 -18.17 -0.50
C ILE A 44 -7.63 -17.53 -1.73
N SER A 45 -8.52 -16.57 -1.54
CA SER A 45 -9.05 -15.82 -2.68
C SER A 45 -8.08 -14.74 -3.15
N LEU A 46 -7.79 -14.71 -4.46
CA LEU A 46 -7.09 -13.58 -5.06
C LEU A 46 -7.95 -12.31 -5.09
N TRP A 47 -9.27 -12.39 -4.84
CA TRP A 47 -10.15 -11.22 -4.69
C TRP A 47 -9.60 -10.18 -3.71
N TRP A 48 -8.94 -10.66 -2.66
CA TRP A 48 -8.34 -9.83 -1.63
C TRP A 48 -7.29 -8.86 -2.20
N PHE A 49 -6.60 -9.17 -3.29
CA PHE A 49 -5.68 -8.22 -3.94
C PHE A 49 -6.39 -7.09 -4.68
N PHE A 50 -7.66 -7.29 -5.03
CA PHE A 50 -8.37 -6.45 -5.99
C PHE A 50 -9.41 -5.55 -5.35
N GLN A 51 -10.01 -5.96 -4.22
CA GLN A 51 -11.09 -5.24 -3.54
C GLN A 51 -10.82 -3.74 -3.38
N PHE A 52 -9.62 -3.37 -2.93
CA PHE A 52 -9.23 -1.97 -2.77
C PHE A 52 -9.28 -1.20 -4.09
N SER A 53 -8.65 -1.75 -5.14
CA SER A 53 -8.64 -1.13 -6.47
C SER A 53 -10.04 -1.08 -7.09
N PHE A 54 -10.86 -2.10 -6.84
CA PHE A 54 -12.24 -2.19 -7.31
C PHE A 54 -13.10 -1.09 -6.70
N TYR A 55 -12.99 -0.87 -5.39
CA TYR A 55 -13.65 0.24 -4.70
C TYR A 55 -13.33 1.59 -5.35
N TYR A 56 -12.05 1.89 -5.60
CA TYR A 56 -11.67 3.17 -6.20
C TYR A 56 -12.14 3.30 -7.65
N LEU A 57 -12.22 2.20 -8.39
CA LEU A 57 -12.80 2.20 -9.73
C LEU A 57 -14.28 2.59 -9.70
N ILE A 58 -15.08 2.00 -8.79
CA ILE A 58 -16.50 2.37 -8.65
C ILE A 58 -16.65 3.81 -8.18
N LYS A 59 -15.84 4.23 -7.20
CA LYS A 59 -15.83 5.61 -6.71
C LYS A 59 -15.47 6.63 -7.79
N GLU A 60 -14.51 6.30 -8.66
CA GLU A 60 -14.16 7.13 -9.81
C GLU A 60 -15.31 7.16 -10.83
N ALA A 61 -15.96 6.02 -11.09
CA ALA A 61 -17.11 5.94 -11.99
C ALA A 61 -18.32 6.74 -11.54
N TYR A 62 -18.48 6.89 -10.22
CA TYR A 62 -19.54 7.72 -9.66
C TYR A 62 -19.20 9.21 -9.67
N THR A 63 -17.94 9.57 -9.48
CA THR A 63 -17.51 10.98 -9.36
C THR A 63 -17.07 11.63 -10.67
N LYS A 64 -16.72 10.86 -11.70
CA LYS A 64 -16.22 11.36 -12.99
C LYS A 64 -17.09 10.90 -14.16
N ASN A 65 -16.95 11.60 -15.29
CA ASN A 65 -17.64 11.25 -16.53
C ASN A 65 -17.19 9.86 -17.06
N PHE A 66 -18.17 8.96 -17.23
CA PHE A 66 -18.03 7.55 -17.60
C PHE A 66 -17.17 7.29 -18.85
N LYS A 67 -17.19 8.21 -19.82
CA LYS A 67 -16.42 8.09 -21.08
C LYS A 67 -14.89 8.11 -20.86
N THR A 68 -14.41 8.82 -19.85
CA THR A 68 -12.97 8.97 -19.57
C THR A 68 -12.37 7.69 -18.99
N ILE A 69 -13.13 6.99 -18.15
CA ILE A 69 -12.69 5.78 -17.45
C ILE A 69 -12.64 4.60 -18.42
N ARG A 70 -13.64 4.47 -19.30
CA ARG A 70 -13.70 3.39 -20.30
C ARG A 70 -12.44 3.35 -21.15
N ARG A 71 -11.88 4.50 -21.57
CA ARG A 71 -10.65 4.61 -22.40
C ARG A 71 -9.39 4.04 -21.73
N ARG A 72 -9.33 3.92 -20.41
CA ARG A 72 -8.13 3.46 -19.66
C ARG A 72 -7.90 1.94 -19.77
N TYR A 73 -8.94 1.17 -20.10
CA TYR A 73 -8.92 -0.29 -20.05
C TYR A 73 -9.16 -0.99 -21.43
N THR A 74 -8.96 -0.30 -22.57
CA THR A 74 -9.55 -0.70 -23.87
C THR A 74 -8.74 -1.62 -24.82
N ARG A 75 -7.74 -2.41 -24.39
CA ARG A 75 -6.96 -3.21 -25.39
C ARG A 75 -6.75 -4.69 -25.01
N PRO A 76 -7.79 -5.55 -25.16
CA PRO A 76 -7.72 -6.96 -24.77
C PRO A 76 -6.70 -7.83 -25.53
N HIS A 77 -6.29 -7.45 -26.74
CA HIS A 77 -5.24 -8.13 -27.52
C HIS A 77 -3.82 -7.81 -27.00
N LEU A 78 -3.63 -6.66 -26.35
CA LEU A 78 -2.34 -6.34 -25.70
C LEU A 78 -2.14 -7.09 -24.38
N ILE A 79 -3.21 -7.68 -23.80
CA ILE A 79 -3.15 -8.35 -22.49
C ILE A 79 -2.33 -9.64 -22.55
N SER A 80 -2.41 -10.42 -23.64
CA SER A 80 -1.59 -11.63 -23.79
C SER A 80 -0.10 -11.29 -23.88
N LEU A 81 0.25 -10.28 -24.68
CA LEU A 81 1.61 -9.74 -24.77
C LEU A 81 2.08 -9.11 -23.46
N ALA A 82 1.15 -8.53 -22.68
CA ALA A 82 1.47 -7.93 -21.39
C ALA A 82 2.00 -8.95 -20.37
N LYS A 83 1.57 -10.22 -20.41
CA LYS A 83 2.15 -11.27 -19.54
C LYS A 83 3.63 -11.48 -19.80
N TYR A 84 4.01 -11.56 -21.08
CA TYR A 84 5.40 -11.70 -21.49
C TYR A 84 6.21 -10.44 -21.14
N TYR A 85 5.65 -9.25 -21.31
CA TYR A 85 6.29 -8.01 -20.88
C TYR A 85 6.54 -7.98 -19.36
N ILE A 86 5.54 -8.38 -18.55
CA ILE A 86 5.71 -8.51 -17.09
C ILE A 86 6.79 -9.54 -16.77
N LEU A 87 6.77 -10.70 -17.44
CA LEU A 87 7.78 -11.73 -17.24
C LEU A 87 9.18 -11.23 -17.59
N THR A 88 9.36 -10.51 -18.69
CA THR A 88 10.65 -9.90 -19.05
C THR A 88 11.14 -8.95 -17.96
N LYS A 89 10.26 -8.11 -17.39
CA LYS A 89 10.60 -7.27 -16.23
C LYS A 89 11.04 -8.09 -15.03
N PHE A 90 10.33 -9.17 -14.73
CA PHE A 90 10.68 -10.07 -13.64
C PHE A 90 12.03 -10.73 -13.85
N LEU A 91 12.34 -11.19 -15.05
CA LEU A 91 13.63 -11.80 -15.38
C LEU A 91 14.77 -10.77 -15.25
N ILE A 92 14.60 -9.55 -15.78
CA ILE A 92 15.60 -8.48 -15.61
C ILE A 92 15.89 -8.25 -14.11
N ARG A 93 14.84 -8.14 -13.29
CA ARG A 93 15.00 -7.95 -11.84
C ARG A 93 15.56 -9.15 -11.11
N PHE A 94 15.24 -10.36 -11.56
CA PHE A 94 15.85 -11.59 -11.07
C PHE A 94 17.37 -11.52 -11.27
N PHE A 95 17.84 -11.26 -12.48
CA PHE A 95 19.27 -11.19 -12.77
C PHE A 95 19.96 -10.06 -12.00
N CYS A 96 19.39 -8.85 -12.01
CA CYS A 96 19.97 -7.74 -11.28
C CYS A 96 19.99 -7.97 -9.76
N GLY A 97 18.92 -8.53 -9.20
CA GLY A 97 18.85 -8.86 -7.79
C GLY A 97 19.81 -9.98 -7.39
N LYS A 98 20.06 -10.96 -8.26
CA LYS A 98 21.10 -11.98 -8.06
C LYS A 98 22.50 -11.35 -8.02
N LEU A 99 22.81 -10.45 -8.95
CA LEU A 99 24.10 -9.74 -8.96
C LEU A 99 24.30 -8.92 -7.67
N ILE A 100 23.28 -8.18 -7.24
CA ILE A 100 23.34 -7.40 -5.99
C ILE A 100 23.49 -8.33 -4.78
N SER A 101 22.84 -9.50 -4.79
CA SER A 101 22.94 -10.47 -3.69
C SER A 101 24.34 -11.04 -3.50
N LEU A 102 25.21 -11.03 -4.52
CA LEU A 102 26.62 -11.45 -4.38
C LEU A 102 27.43 -10.52 -3.48
N LEU A 103 27.02 -9.27 -3.33
CA LEU A 103 27.68 -8.29 -2.46
C LEU A 103 27.35 -8.51 -0.98
N TYR A 104 26.37 -9.37 -0.69
CA TYR A 104 25.88 -9.60 0.65
C TYR A 104 26.51 -10.84 1.28
N ARG A 105 27.09 -10.67 2.46
CA ARG A 105 27.56 -11.77 3.31
C ARG A 105 26.48 -12.14 4.31
N ASN A 106 26.06 -13.40 4.28
CA ASN A 106 25.06 -13.91 5.19
C ASN A 106 25.62 -13.98 6.62
N SER A 107 24.79 -13.72 7.61
CA SER A 107 25.11 -13.98 9.03
C SER A 107 24.19 -15.06 9.57
N ASN A 108 24.68 -15.82 10.56
CA ASN A 108 23.94 -16.91 11.23
C ASN A 108 22.90 -16.42 12.25
N ASN A 109 22.62 -15.11 12.29
CA ASN A 109 21.68 -14.55 13.27
C ASN A 109 20.23 -14.71 12.82
N SER A 110 19.30 -14.60 13.77
CA SER A 110 17.85 -14.51 13.52
C SER A 110 17.52 -13.51 12.41
N LYS A 111 16.66 -13.93 11.48
CA LYS A 111 16.40 -13.18 10.24
C LYS A 111 15.00 -12.59 10.25
N ILE A 112 14.92 -11.32 9.85
CA ILE A 112 13.66 -10.61 9.66
C ILE A 112 13.53 -10.28 8.18
N LEU A 113 12.41 -10.72 7.59
CA LEU A 113 12.05 -10.42 6.21
C LEU A 113 11.27 -9.11 6.17
N CYS A 114 11.90 -8.03 5.73
CA CYS A 114 11.28 -6.70 5.67
C CYS A 114 10.70 -6.44 4.29
N ILE A 115 9.38 -6.28 4.20
CA ILE A 115 8.66 -5.89 2.99
C ILE A 115 8.55 -4.36 2.95
N SER A 116 9.29 -3.75 2.04
CA SER A 116 9.23 -2.30 1.80
C SER A 116 8.94 -1.95 0.34
N TYR A 117 8.85 -0.66 0.07
CA TYR A 117 8.48 -0.10 -1.22
C TYR A 117 9.47 1.00 -1.62
N PRO A 118 9.80 1.12 -2.92
CA PRO A 118 10.73 2.13 -3.43
C PRO A 118 10.35 3.57 -3.04
N MET A 119 9.05 3.84 -2.89
CA MET A 119 8.54 5.17 -2.52
C MET A 119 8.92 5.59 -1.09
N ASN A 120 9.29 4.63 -0.23
CA ASN A 120 9.76 4.87 1.13
C ASN A 120 11.24 5.26 1.16
N TRP A 121 11.99 4.99 0.10
CA TRP A 121 13.41 5.36 0.01
C TRP A 121 13.57 6.86 -0.28
N ARG A 122 13.70 7.66 0.78
CA ARG A 122 13.75 9.13 0.71
C ARG A 122 14.88 9.71 1.54
N GLN A 123 15.08 11.01 1.42
CA GLN A 123 16.06 11.72 2.24
C GLN A 123 15.77 11.49 3.73
N THR A 124 16.83 11.23 4.49
CA THR A 124 16.72 11.02 5.93
C THR A 124 16.18 12.27 6.63
N ALA A 125 15.30 12.07 7.61
CA ALA A 125 14.84 13.15 8.49
C ALA A 125 15.86 13.49 9.58
N ASN A 126 16.83 12.60 9.83
CA ASN A 126 17.86 12.79 10.85
C ASN A 126 19.07 13.54 10.26
N PRO A 127 19.30 14.82 10.62
CA PRO A 127 20.44 15.58 10.11
C PRO A 127 21.79 15.04 10.59
N LEU A 128 21.83 14.21 11.63
CA LEU A 128 23.05 13.56 12.12
C LEU A 128 23.35 12.23 11.40
N SER A 129 22.39 11.72 10.60
CA SER A 129 22.60 10.49 9.85
C SER A 129 23.65 10.69 8.77
N LYS A 130 24.67 9.81 8.76
CA LYS A 130 25.65 9.75 7.67
C LYS A 130 25.04 9.24 6.34
N LYS A 131 23.86 8.60 6.40
CA LYS A 131 23.15 8.11 5.21
C LYS A 131 22.39 9.26 4.54
N PRO A 132 22.53 9.48 3.22
CA PRO A 132 21.79 10.52 2.51
C PRO A 132 20.30 10.19 2.36
N LYS A 133 19.96 8.89 2.34
CA LYS A 133 18.60 8.38 2.24
C LYS A 133 18.39 7.23 3.21
N ASP A 134 17.15 7.04 3.61
CA ASP A 134 16.71 5.90 4.40
C ASP A 134 15.28 5.49 4.01
N ASP A 135 14.84 4.35 4.52
CA ASP A 135 13.44 3.95 4.48
C ASP A 135 12.65 4.79 5.49
N ILE A 136 11.82 5.72 5.02
CA ILE A 136 11.09 6.61 5.93
C ILE A 136 10.03 5.90 6.76
N MET A 137 9.69 4.64 6.46
CA MET A 137 8.68 3.88 7.18
C MET A 137 9.32 2.88 8.14
N LEU A 138 10.32 2.12 7.67
CA LEU A 138 10.98 1.07 8.46
C LEU A 138 12.38 1.44 8.97
N GLY A 139 12.99 2.53 8.52
CA GLY A 139 14.42 2.79 8.74
C GLY A 139 14.82 2.84 10.21
N SER A 140 14.02 3.49 11.07
CA SER A 140 14.26 3.52 12.52
C SER A 140 14.11 2.13 13.16
N VAL A 141 13.06 1.40 12.79
CA VAL A 141 12.80 0.03 13.27
C VAL A 141 13.92 -0.92 12.86
N ILE A 142 14.31 -0.90 11.58
CA ILE A 142 15.41 -1.70 11.01
C ILE A 142 16.72 -1.38 11.72
N SER A 143 17.02 -0.11 11.95
CA SER A 143 18.24 0.29 12.66
C SER A 143 18.26 -0.30 14.08
N LYS A 144 17.12 -0.26 14.79
CA LYS A 144 17.03 -0.81 16.15
C LYS A 144 17.14 -2.33 16.18
N LEU A 145 16.54 -3.02 15.21
CA LEU A 145 16.68 -4.47 15.06
C LEU A 145 18.13 -4.88 14.77
N GLN A 146 18.84 -4.09 13.96
CA GLN A 146 20.26 -4.32 13.67
C GLN A 146 21.16 -4.10 14.89
N GLU A 147 20.85 -3.12 15.74
CA GLU A 147 21.53 -2.96 17.05
C GLU A 147 21.33 -4.17 17.96
N GLN A 148 20.20 -4.88 17.82
CA GLN A 148 19.90 -6.12 18.52
C GLN A 148 20.40 -7.37 17.76
N ASN A 149 21.30 -7.20 16.80
CA ASN A 149 21.92 -8.26 16.01
C ASN A 149 20.97 -9.07 15.11
N PHE A 150 19.75 -8.59 14.82
CA PHE A 150 18.90 -9.22 13.81
C PHE A 150 19.45 -9.01 12.40
N ASN A 151 19.42 -10.07 11.61
CA ASN A 151 19.77 -10.02 10.20
C ASN A 151 18.56 -9.59 9.37
N ILE A 152 18.73 -8.57 8.53
CA ILE A 152 17.64 -7.97 7.77
C ILE A 152 17.72 -8.39 6.31
N ILE A 153 16.64 -8.99 5.82
CA ILE A 153 16.44 -9.28 4.40
C ILE A 153 15.30 -8.38 3.90
N GLY A 154 15.66 -7.29 3.22
CA GLY A 154 14.72 -6.36 2.62
C GLY A 154 14.27 -6.83 1.24
N LEU A 155 12.96 -7.05 1.08
CA LEU A 155 12.32 -7.34 -0.20
C LEU A 155 11.47 -6.18 -0.67
N GLU A 156 11.60 -5.89 -1.96
CA GLU A 156 10.79 -4.87 -2.62
C GLU A 156 10.23 -5.39 -3.94
N GLN A 157 9.11 -4.79 -4.34
CA GLN A 157 8.58 -4.90 -5.70
C GLN A 157 8.92 -3.63 -6.49
N ASP A 158 9.12 -3.78 -7.79
CA ASP A 158 9.24 -2.66 -8.72
C ASP A 158 10.38 -1.66 -8.45
N SER A 159 11.40 -2.04 -7.69
CA SER A 159 12.55 -1.18 -7.42
C SER A 159 13.36 -0.92 -8.68
N LYS A 160 13.72 0.36 -8.88
CA LYS A 160 14.73 0.74 -9.87
C LYS A 160 16.08 0.20 -9.42
N LEU A 161 16.93 -0.20 -10.37
CA LEU A 161 18.28 -0.71 -10.07
C LEU A 161 19.10 0.26 -9.22
N LYS A 162 19.02 1.56 -9.53
CA LYS A 162 19.64 2.62 -8.74
C LYS A 162 19.20 2.58 -7.28
N THR A 163 17.91 2.39 -7.01
CA THR A 163 17.37 2.31 -5.63
C THR A 163 17.91 1.09 -4.90
N LEU A 164 17.93 -0.08 -5.53
CA LEU A 164 18.47 -1.30 -4.91
C LEU A 164 19.97 -1.17 -4.61
N PHE A 165 20.73 -0.56 -5.53
CA PHE A 165 22.15 -0.29 -5.34
C PHE A 165 22.41 0.71 -4.21
N GLU A 166 21.68 1.83 -4.18
CA GLU A 166 21.74 2.81 -3.07
C GLU A 166 21.42 2.15 -1.73
N LYS A 167 20.38 1.30 -1.66
CA LYS A 167 20.03 0.56 -0.43
C LYS A 167 21.18 -0.35 0.01
N THR A 168 21.75 -1.12 -0.91
CA THR A 168 22.88 -2.00 -0.63
C THR A 168 24.10 -1.24 -0.10
N LEU A 169 24.34 -0.02 -0.60
CA LEU A 169 25.44 0.83 -0.14
C LEU A 169 25.20 1.48 1.23
N TYR A 170 23.98 1.98 1.46
CA TYR A 170 23.69 2.85 2.62
C TYR A 170 23.04 2.12 3.80
N THR A 171 22.63 0.87 3.63
CA THR A 171 21.98 0.10 4.70
C THR A 171 22.73 -1.19 4.97
N LYS A 172 22.67 -1.67 6.21
CA LYS A 172 23.08 -3.03 6.54
C LYS A 172 21.94 -3.99 6.16
N GLY A 173 22.28 -5.25 5.86
CA GLY A 173 21.31 -6.27 5.43
C GLY A 173 21.31 -6.52 3.92
N SER A 174 20.52 -7.50 3.49
CA SER A 174 20.38 -7.87 2.08
C SER A 174 19.15 -7.20 1.49
N TRP A 175 19.32 -6.26 0.58
CA TRP A 175 18.20 -5.59 -0.11
C TRP A 175 18.11 -6.04 -1.56
N LYS A 176 17.00 -6.68 -1.93
CA LYS A 176 16.82 -7.28 -3.24
C LYS A 176 15.36 -7.22 -3.69
N SER A 177 15.19 -7.34 -5.00
CA SER A 177 13.87 -7.54 -5.59
C SER A 177 13.34 -8.91 -5.17
N VAL A 178 12.05 -9.01 -4.81
CA VAL A 178 11.42 -10.31 -4.51
C VAL A 178 11.53 -11.29 -5.68
N GLU A 179 11.63 -10.79 -6.91
CA GLU A 179 11.86 -11.57 -8.11
C GLU A 179 13.19 -12.33 -8.11
N THR A 180 14.13 -12.05 -7.20
CA THR A 180 15.36 -12.84 -7.02
C THR A 180 15.07 -14.29 -6.59
N TYR A 181 13.87 -14.56 -6.07
CA TYR A 181 13.39 -15.89 -5.72
C TYR A 181 12.54 -16.54 -6.83
N LEU A 182 12.49 -15.95 -8.03
CA LEU A 182 11.80 -16.56 -9.14
C LEU A 182 12.52 -17.85 -9.58
N ILE A 183 11.74 -18.88 -9.88
CA ILE A 183 12.23 -20.10 -10.57
C ILE A 183 11.23 -20.50 -11.66
N TYR A 184 11.68 -21.38 -12.56
CA TYR A 184 10.85 -21.86 -13.67
C TYR A 184 9.50 -22.45 -13.22
N ASP A 185 9.48 -23.23 -12.14
CA ASP A 185 8.24 -23.84 -11.65
C ASP A 185 7.20 -22.81 -11.19
N ILE A 186 7.66 -21.70 -10.59
CA ILE A 186 6.77 -20.59 -10.20
C ILE A 186 6.12 -19.99 -11.45
N ILE A 187 6.92 -19.73 -12.50
CA ILE A 187 6.42 -19.18 -13.76
C ILE A 187 5.41 -20.14 -14.40
N LYS A 188 5.75 -21.43 -14.48
CA LYS A 188 4.88 -22.48 -15.03
C LYS A 188 3.55 -22.57 -14.27
N LYS A 189 3.61 -22.54 -12.93
CA LYS A 189 2.42 -22.55 -12.05
C LYS A 189 1.55 -21.33 -12.28
N ALA A 190 2.14 -20.14 -12.35
CA ALA A 190 1.42 -18.89 -12.60
C ALA A 190 0.71 -18.90 -13.96
N PHE A 191 1.37 -19.37 -15.03
CA PHE A 191 0.72 -19.51 -16.35
C PHE A 191 -0.43 -20.51 -16.33
N LYS A 192 -0.25 -21.69 -15.71
CA LYS A 192 -1.29 -22.71 -15.59
C LYS A 192 -2.55 -22.17 -14.92
N MET A 193 -2.37 -21.48 -13.79
CA MET A 193 -3.49 -20.89 -13.03
C MET A 193 -4.11 -19.68 -13.71
N SER A 194 -3.30 -18.79 -14.27
CA SER A 194 -3.81 -17.66 -15.06
C SER A 194 -4.67 -18.13 -16.24
N LYS A 195 -4.30 -19.23 -16.92
CA LYS A 195 -5.13 -19.81 -17.99
C LYS A 195 -6.46 -20.37 -17.47
N LYS A 196 -6.48 -20.93 -16.25
CA LYS A 196 -7.71 -21.37 -15.59
C LYS A 196 -8.63 -20.17 -15.33
N PHE A 197 -8.12 -19.11 -14.70
CA PHE A 197 -8.90 -17.88 -14.45
C PHE A 197 -9.36 -17.21 -15.74
N GLU A 198 -8.54 -17.18 -16.78
CA GLU A 198 -8.93 -16.65 -18.09
C GLU A 198 -10.13 -17.41 -18.68
N ARG A 199 -10.21 -18.74 -18.54
CA ARG A 199 -11.38 -19.53 -18.95
C ARG A 199 -12.63 -19.18 -18.13
N GLU A 200 -12.48 -19.06 -16.81
CA GLU A 200 -13.58 -18.63 -15.93
C GLU A 200 -14.12 -17.25 -16.35
N TRP A 201 -13.23 -16.31 -16.69
CA TRP A 201 -13.65 -15.00 -17.19
C TRP A 201 -14.47 -15.09 -18.48
N TYR A 202 -14.05 -15.90 -19.46
CA TYR A 202 -14.81 -16.08 -20.70
C TYR A 202 -16.19 -16.70 -20.47
N ALA A 203 -16.33 -17.52 -19.43
CA ALA A 203 -17.62 -18.05 -19.02
C ALA A 203 -18.45 -16.97 -18.30
N LEU A 204 -17.88 -16.25 -17.33
CA LEU A 204 -18.58 -15.24 -16.53
C LEU A 204 -19.09 -14.06 -17.35
N LYS A 205 -18.31 -13.58 -18.32
CA LYS A 205 -18.70 -12.40 -19.12
C LYS A 205 -19.91 -12.64 -20.03
N LYS A 206 -20.33 -13.90 -20.21
CA LYS A 206 -21.53 -14.30 -20.97
C LYS A 206 -22.68 -14.71 -20.06
N ASP A 207 -22.48 -14.66 -18.74
CA ASP A 207 -23.41 -15.16 -17.76
C ASP A 207 -24.35 -14.07 -17.28
N GLN A 208 -25.66 -14.25 -17.49
CA GLN A 208 -26.63 -13.24 -17.12
C GLN A 208 -26.71 -13.04 -15.60
N SER A 209 -26.59 -14.11 -14.81
CA SER A 209 -26.60 -14.00 -13.34
C SER A 209 -25.43 -13.15 -12.84
N PHE A 210 -24.23 -13.35 -13.40
CA PHE A 210 -23.07 -12.52 -13.07
C PHE A 210 -23.24 -11.06 -13.52
N ILE A 211 -23.72 -10.84 -14.76
CA ILE A 211 -23.94 -9.49 -15.30
C ILE A 211 -24.97 -8.73 -14.45
N ASP A 212 -26.02 -9.40 -13.99
CA ASP A 212 -27.07 -8.80 -13.17
C ASP A 212 -26.59 -8.41 -11.77
N LEU A 213 -25.60 -9.12 -11.21
CA LEU A 213 -24.94 -8.72 -9.95
C LEU A 213 -24.13 -7.43 -10.07
N LEU A 214 -23.74 -7.05 -11.29
CA LEU A 214 -23.00 -5.82 -11.56
C LEU A 214 -23.94 -4.62 -11.78
N LYS A 215 -25.09 -4.62 -11.11
CA LYS A 215 -26.01 -3.47 -11.03
C LYS A 215 -25.82 -2.74 -9.69
N TYR A 216 -25.69 -1.43 -9.74
CA TYR A 216 -25.63 -0.56 -8.57
C TYR A 216 -26.60 0.60 -8.75
N ASN A 217 -27.51 0.80 -7.79
CA ASN A 217 -28.58 1.80 -7.84
C ASN A 217 -29.38 1.79 -9.17
N GLY A 218 -29.69 0.60 -9.69
CA GLY A 218 -30.44 0.44 -10.95
C GLY A 218 -29.61 0.59 -12.22
N PHE A 219 -28.34 0.97 -12.13
CA PHE A 219 -27.45 1.13 -13.29
C PHE A 219 -26.55 -0.09 -13.48
N SER A 220 -26.44 -0.58 -14.73
CA SER A 220 -25.48 -1.62 -15.08
C SER A 220 -24.07 -1.05 -15.15
N LEU A 221 -23.17 -1.61 -14.33
CA LEU A 221 -21.74 -1.33 -14.33
C LEU A 221 -20.96 -2.28 -15.24
N PHE A 222 -21.60 -3.27 -15.86
CA PHE A 222 -20.91 -4.31 -16.62
C PHE A 222 -20.03 -3.74 -17.74
N GLY A 223 -20.51 -2.78 -18.53
CA GLY A 223 -19.72 -2.20 -19.61
C GLY A 223 -18.45 -1.45 -19.15
N LEU A 224 -18.41 -1.00 -17.89
CA LEU A 224 -17.21 -0.44 -17.27
C LEU A 224 -16.31 -1.56 -16.74
N LEU A 225 -16.91 -2.51 -16.02
CA LEU A 225 -16.21 -3.53 -15.26
C LEU A 225 -15.75 -4.71 -16.11
N GLU A 226 -16.29 -4.90 -17.31
CA GLU A 226 -15.91 -5.99 -18.21
C GLU A 226 -14.40 -5.97 -18.48
N ASN A 227 -13.85 -4.80 -18.84
CA ASN A 227 -12.42 -4.69 -19.09
C ASN A 227 -11.59 -4.83 -17.81
N TYR A 228 -12.09 -4.32 -16.68
CA TYR A 228 -11.43 -4.45 -15.39
C TYR A 228 -11.32 -5.93 -14.98
N PHE A 229 -12.41 -6.68 -15.01
CA PHE A 229 -12.39 -8.11 -14.72
C PHE A 229 -11.59 -8.89 -15.77
N GLY A 230 -11.66 -8.50 -17.04
CA GLY A 230 -10.80 -9.05 -18.08
C GLY A 230 -9.31 -8.89 -17.79
N GLU A 231 -8.88 -7.71 -17.34
CA GLU A 231 -7.51 -7.47 -16.88
C GLU A 231 -7.21 -8.26 -15.60
N LEU A 232 -8.11 -8.27 -14.62
CA LEU A 232 -7.92 -8.98 -13.35
C LEU A 232 -7.68 -10.48 -13.59
N PHE A 233 -8.61 -11.16 -14.26
CA PHE A 233 -8.58 -12.62 -14.44
C PHE A 233 -7.47 -13.08 -15.38
N ARG A 234 -7.15 -12.29 -16.41
CA ARG A 234 -6.13 -12.64 -17.40
C ARG A 234 -4.76 -12.14 -16.97
N LEU A 235 -4.68 -10.85 -16.66
CA LEU A 235 -3.56 -10.03 -16.21
C LEU A 235 -3.07 -10.31 -14.80
N SER A 236 -3.84 -9.78 -13.85
CA SER A 236 -3.38 -9.55 -12.50
C SER A 236 -3.18 -10.87 -11.74
N THR A 237 -4.07 -11.85 -11.88
CA THR A 237 -3.91 -13.16 -11.22
C THR A 237 -2.55 -13.83 -11.48
N PHE A 238 -2.01 -13.69 -12.70
CA PHE A 238 -0.67 -14.18 -13.06
C PHE A 238 0.42 -13.56 -12.18
N ARG A 239 0.37 -12.23 -12.05
CA ARG A 239 1.34 -11.47 -11.27
C ARG A 239 1.20 -11.77 -9.78
N GLU A 240 -0.02 -11.93 -9.26
CA GLU A 240 -0.21 -12.06 -7.81
C GLU A 240 0.27 -13.45 -7.36
N ILE A 241 0.05 -14.48 -8.18
CA ILE A 241 0.59 -15.83 -7.96
C ILE A 241 2.12 -15.83 -7.95
N ILE A 242 2.77 -15.12 -8.88
CA ILE A 242 4.24 -15.02 -8.89
C ILE A 242 4.75 -14.45 -7.57
N TYR A 243 4.13 -13.39 -7.05
CA TYR A 243 4.55 -12.80 -5.77
C TYR A 243 4.28 -13.72 -4.58
N ILE A 244 3.11 -14.38 -4.50
CA ILE A 244 2.81 -15.36 -3.45
C ILE A 244 3.87 -16.48 -3.42
N GLU A 245 4.15 -17.08 -4.58
CA GLU A 245 5.11 -18.18 -4.66
C GLU A 245 6.56 -17.72 -4.44
N SER A 246 6.92 -16.52 -4.91
CA SER A 246 8.26 -15.95 -4.68
C SER A 246 8.48 -15.66 -3.20
N ILE A 247 7.47 -15.14 -2.49
CA ILE A 247 7.52 -14.99 -1.03
C ILE A 247 7.63 -16.35 -0.34
N LYS A 248 6.81 -17.34 -0.70
CA LYS A 248 6.89 -18.70 -0.12
C LYS A 248 8.29 -19.30 -0.29
N ARG A 249 8.92 -19.07 -1.44
CA ARG A 249 10.31 -19.48 -1.67
C ARG A 249 11.29 -18.64 -0.85
N ALA A 250 11.11 -17.33 -0.76
CA ALA A 250 11.94 -16.47 0.08
C ALA A 250 11.92 -16.93 1.53
N ILE A 251 10.74 -17.29 2.06
CA ILE A 251 10.59 -17.87 3.39
C ILE A 251 11.37 -19.19 3.49
N GLY A 252 11.20 -20.11 2.54
CA GLY A 252 11.90 -21.40 2.56
C GLY A 252 13.43 -21.30 2.41
N VAL A 253 13.93 -20.29 1.69
CA VAL A 253 15.37 -20.09 1.47
C VAL A 253 16.00 -19.33 2.64
N GLU A 254 15.33 -18.28 3.12
CA GLU A 254 15.89 -17.41 4.14
C GLU A 254 15.61 -17.91 5.55
N ASN A 255 14.54 -18.68 5.76
CA ASN A 255 14.07 -19.13 7.07
C ASN A 255 13.93 -17.98 8.08
N PRO A 256 13.11 -16.95 7.79
CA PRO A 256 12.94 -15.80 8.69
C PRO A 256 12.08 -16.16 9.91
N ASP A 257 12.41 -15.55 11.04
CA ASP A 257 11.64 -15.65 12.29
C ASP A 257 10.40 -14.73 12.29
N LEU A 258 10.43 -13.69 11.45
CA LEU A 258 9.36 -12.69 11.33
C LEU A 258 9.34 -12.07 9.94
N ILE A 259 8.14 -11.74 9.45
CA ILE A 259 7.92 -10.91 8.27
C ILE A 259 7.38 -9.54 8.72
N LEU A 260 8.15 -8.48 8.47
CA LEU A 260 7.79 -7.10 8.79
C LEU A 260 7.23 -6.38 7.56
N ILE A 261 6.04 -5.78 7.64
CA ILE A 261 5.30 -5.29 6.47
C ILE A 261 4.86 -3.83 6.68
N THR A 262 5.03 -2.95 5.69
CA THR A 262 4.50 -1.57 5.76
C THR A 262 3.19 -1.36 5.03
N CYS A 263 2.62 -2.35 4.33
CA CYS A 263 1.33 -2.20 3.68
C CYS A 263 0.71 -3.56 3.42
N GLU A 264 -0.19 -4.00 4.30
CA GLU A 264 -0.85 -5.32 4.27
C GLU A 264 -1.88 -5.51 3.15
N TYR A 265 -2.32 -4.43 2.51
CA TYR A 265 -3.22 -4.48 1.35
C TYR A 265 -2.55 -4.22 0.00
N CYS A 266 -1.29 -3.79 0.01
CA CYS A 266 -0.51 -3.67 -1.21
C CYS A 266 -0.11 -5.05 -1.73
N LEU A 267 0.19 -5.15 -3.03
CA LEU A 267 0.47 -6.43 -3.71
C LEU A 267 1.53 -7.27 -2.99
N LEU A 268 2.75 -6.75 -2.78
CA LEU A 268 3.80 -7.51 -2.11
C LEU A 268 3.49 -7.78 -0.63
N GLY A 269 2.93 -6.83 0.10
CA GLY A 269 2.58 -7.04 1.51
C GLY A 269 1.48 -8.08 1.70
N ARG A 270 0.44 -8.10 0.85
CA ARG A 270 -0.60 -9.13 0.89
C ARG A 270 -0.05 -10.50 0.52
N ALA A 271 0.83 -10.58 -0.47
CA ALA A 271 1.56 -11.80 -0.79
C ALA A 271 2.44 -12.27 0.39
N ALA A 272 3.03 -11.33 1.14
CA ALA A 272 3.83 -11.61 2.33
C ALA A 272 3.00 -12.16 3.49
N VAL A 273 1.82 -11.57 3.77
CA VAL A 273 0.88 -12.10 4.77
C VAL A 273 0.44 -13.53 4.40
N ILE A 274 0.04 -13.73 3.15
CA ILE A 274 -0.37 -15.05 2.63
C ILE A 274 0.77 -16.07 2.75
N GLY A 275 1.97 -15.69 2.31
CA GLY A 275 3.14 -16.56 2.39
C GLY A 275 3.50 -16.92 3.82
N GLY A 276 3.44 -15.95 4.75
CA GLY A 276 3.63 -16.17 6.18
C GLY A 276 2.64 -17.18 6.76
N LYS A 277 1.34 -16.98 6.52
CA LYS A 277 0.28 -17.92 6.95
C LYS A 277 0.47 -19.33 6.38
N LEU A 278 0.73 -19.46 5.08
CA LEU A 278 0.94 -20.77 4.44
C LEU A 278 2.24 -21.47 4.85
N LYS A 279 3.18 -20.75 5.46
CA LYS A 279 4.49 -21.27 5.91
C LYS A 279 4.68 -21.20 7.41
N ASN A 280 3.64 -20.83 8.17
CA ASN A 280 3.67 -20.64 9.62
C ASN A 280 4.79 -19.70 10.10
N VAL A 281 5.04 -18.61 9.36
CA VAL A 281 5.96 -17.55 9.78
C VAL A 281 5.14 -16.34 10.24
N PRO A 282 5.38 -15.83 11.47
CA PRO A 282 4.68 -14.67 12.00
C PRO A 282 4.84 -13.43 11.12
N THR A 283 3.78 -12.64 11.06
CA THR A 283 3.67 -11.41 10.27
C THR A 283 3.31 -10.22 11.15
N LEU A 284 4.10 -9.16 11.06
CA LEU A 284 3.90 -7.90 11.76
C LEU A 284 3.74 -6.77 10.75
N ALA A 285 2.57 -6.16 10.70
CA ALA A 285 2.33 -4.97 9.89
C ALA A 285 2.50 -3.69 10.71
N ILE A 286 3.15 -2.68 10.12
CA ILE A 286 3.25 -1.33 10.66
C ILE A 286 2.33 -0.43 9.83
N GLN A 287 1.43 0.30 10.50
CA GLN A 287 0.61 1.33 9.88
C GLN A 287 1.49 2.28 9.06
N HIS A 288 1.13 2.53 7.80
CA HIS A 288 1.89 3.42 6.91
C HIS A 288 1.19 4.72 6.52
N GLY A 289 -0.13 4.76 6.68
CA GLY A 289 -0.97 5.88 6.31
C GLY A 289 -2.08 6.12 7.33
N THR A 290 -2.85 7.18 7.12
CA THR A 290 -4.03 7.45 7.93
C THR A 290 -5.10 6.40 7.66
N ILE A 291 -5.61 5.77 8.71
CA ILE A 291 -6.74 4.85 8.63
C ILE A 291 -7.98 5.62 9.08
N ASN A 292 -9.03 5.59 8.26
CA ASN A 292 -10.32 6.21 8.58
C ASN A 292 -11.42 5.13 8.69
N SER A 293 -12.58 5.51 9.22
CA SER A 293 -13.68 4.60 9.58
C SER A 293 -14.21 3.72 8.44
N TYR A 294 -14.04 4.13 7.18
CA TYR A 294 -14.52 3.39 6.01
C TYR A 294 -13.40 3.21 4.98
N ASP A 295 -12.15 3.12 5.44
CA ASP A 295 -11.04 2.88 4.54
C ASP A 295 -11.20 1.50 3.88
N PRO A 296 -11.37 1.44 2.53
CA PRO A 296 -11.57 0.18 1.81
C PRO A 296 -10.44 -0.83 1.98
N ALA A 297 -9.25 -0.38 2.39
CA ALA A 297 -8.10 -1.23 2.67
C ALA A 297 -8.19 -1.98 4.00
N TYR A 298 -8.94 -1.46 4.96
CA TYR A 298 -8.94 -1.91 6.35
C TYR A 298 -10.33 -2.26 6.88
N PHE A 299 -11.39 -1.98 6.12
CA PHE A 299 -12.77 -2.24 6.55
C PHE A 299 -13.21 -3.67 6.16
N TYR A 300 -13.23 -4.58 7.14
CA TYR A 300 -13.65 -5.98 7.03
C TYR A 300 -14.86 -6.25 7.93
N THR A 301 -15.71 -7.18 7.52
CA THR A 301 -16.84 -7.64 8.34
C THR A 301 -16.45 -8.90 9.11
N LYS A 302 -17.17 -9.24 10.18
CA LYS A 302 -16.90 -10.45 10.97
C LYS A 302 -16.92 -11.74 10.13
N SER A 303 -17.77 -11.80 9.10
CA SER A 303 -17.82 -12.96 8.18
C SER A 303 -16.60 -13.07 7.25
N GLU A 304 -15.76 -12.03 7.19
CA GLU A 304 -14.59 -11.97 6.32
C GLU A 304 -13.28 -12.18 7.07
N ILE A 305 -13.29 -12.33 8.40
CA ILE A 305 -12.08 -12.52 9.21
C ILE A 305 -12.20 -13.84 9.95
N SER A 306 -11.15 -14.66 9.85
CA SER A 306 -10.98 -15.91 10.59
C SER A 306 -9.49 -16.20 10.71
N ASP A 307 -9.13 -17.03 11.68
CA ASP A 307 -7.79 -17.62 11.75
C ASP A 307 -7.59 -18.74 10.70
N GLU A 308 -8.69 -19.23 10.13
CA GLU A 308 -8.66 -20.23 9.06
C GLU A 308 -8.26 -19.64 7.70
N ILE A 309 -7.52 -20.44 6.94
CA ILE A 309 -7.17 -20.13 5.54
C ILE A 309 -8.26 -20.67 4.62
N ALA A 310 -9.19 -19.81 4.23
CA ALA A 310 -10.25 -20.14 3.27
C ALA A 310 -10.57 -18.94 2.35
N PRO A 311 -11.15 -19.17 1.15
CA PRO A 311 -11.39 -18.10 0.18
C PRO A 311 -12.24 -16.94 0.70
N GLN A 312 -13.19 -17.22 1.60
CA GLN A 312 -14.08 -16.25 2.22
C GLN A 312 -13.41 -15.34 3.25
N TYR A 313 -12.23 -15.70 3.75
CA TYR A 313 -11.52 -14.98 4.80
C TYR A 313 -10.35 -14.17 4.22
N CYS A 314 -10.27 -12.90 4.62
CA CYS A 314 -9.17 -12.02 4.27
C CYS A 314 -7.97 -12.38 5.14
N PRO A 315 -6.80 -12.66 4.55
CA PRO A 315 -5.59 -12.91 5.31
C PRO A 315 -5.14 -11.59 5.99
N LEU A 316 -5.18 -11.57 7.31
CA LEU A 316 -4.65 -10.48 8.14
C LEU A 316 -3.26 -10.82 8.67
N PRO A 317 -2.40 -9.82 8.91
CA PRO A 317 -1.19 -10.02 9.70
C PRO A 317 -1.51 -10.57 11.09
N ASP A 318 -0.57 -11.29 11.70
CA ASP A 318 -0.71 -11.79 13.07
C ASP A 318 -0.75 -10.64 14.09
N LYS A 319 -0.02 -9.57 13.79
CA LYS A 319 -0.08 -8.30 14.52
C LYS A 319 -0.07 -7.12 13.55
N THR A 320 -0.86 -6.10 13.85
CA THR A 320 -0.80 -4.78 13.21
C THR A 320 -0.51 -3.73 14.29
N VAL A 321 0.61 -3.02 14.17
CA VAL A 321 0.96 -1.92 15.07
C VAL A 321 0.49 -0.59 14.50
N VAL A 322 -0.22 0.18 15.32
CA VAL A 322 -0.89 1.42 14.94
C VAL A 322 -0.42 2.61 15.77
N TYR A 323 -0.63 3.81 15.22
CA TYR A 323 -0.08 5.04 15.78
C TYR A 323 -0.77 5.55 17.05
N GLY A 324 -1.98 5.08 17.34
CA GLY A 324 -2.75 5.58 18.49
C GLY A 324 -4.06 4.83 18.70
N GLN A 325 -4.69 5.07 19.86
CA GLN A 325 -5.94 4.42 20.24
C GLN A 325 -7.07 4.64 19.23
N TYR A 326 -7.14 5.83 18.62
CA TYR A 326 -8.10 6.12 17.55
C TYR A 326 -8.03 5.11 16.39
N HIS A 327 -6.83 4.77 15.93
CA HIS A 327 -6.64 3.82 14.83
C HIS A 327 -6.96 2.39 15.28
N LYS A 328 -6.59 2.04 16.52
CA LYS A 328 -6.95 0.74 17.10
C LYS A 328 -8.47 0.56 17.15
N ASP A 329 -9.18 1.56 17.67
CA ASP A 329 -10.63 1.57 17.75
C ASP A 329 -11.30 1.45 16.37
N ILE A 330 -10.75 2.08 15.33
CA ILE A 330 -11.25 1.88 13.97
C ILE A 330 -11.11 0.41 13.54
N LEU A 331 -9.92 -0.18 13.72
CA LEU A 331 -9.66 -1.54 13.25
C LEU A 331 -10.46 -2.60 14.01
N THR A 332 -10.67 -2.42 15.31
CA THR A 332 -11.27 -3.47 16.17
C THR A 332 -12.76 -3.26 16.44
N LYS A 333 -13.23 -2.00 16.52
CA LYS A 333 -14.66 -1.68 16.81
C LYS A 333 -15.48 -1.44 15.55
N LEU A 334 -14.90 -0.80 14.53
CA LEU A 334 -15.62 -0.49 13.27
C LEU A 334 -15.35 -1.53 12.17
N SER A 335 -14.12 -2.04 12.11
CA SER A 335 -13.75 -3.20 11.30
C SER A 335 -13.75 -4.46 12.18
N ALA A 336 -13.25 -5.57 11.63
CA ALA A 336 -13.30 -6.89 12.25
C ALA A 336 -11.92 -7.44 12.64
N TYR A 337 -10.92 -6.58 12.85
CA TYR A 337 -9.62 -7.05 13.35
C TYR A 337 -9.81 -7.58 14.77
N PRO A 338 -9.23 -8.74 15.11
CA PRO A 338 -9.20 -9.22 16.49
C PRO A 338 -8.56 -8.19 17.41
N GLU A 339 -9.15 -7.95 18.58
CA GLU A 339 -8.65 -6.92 19.52
C GLU A 339 -7.18 -7.15 19.91
N ASN A 340 -6.80 -8.42 20.09
CA ASN A 340 -5.45 -8.82 20.43
C ASN A 340 -4.47 -8.76 19.25
N SER A 341 -4.94 -8.62 18.00
CA SER A 341 -4.04 -8.49 16.85
C SER A 341 -3.61 -7.04 16.60
N VAL A 342 -4.22 -6.05 17.26
CA VAL A 342 -3.90 -4.63 17.05
C VAL A 342 -3.24 -4.02 18.28
N VAL A 343 -2.03 -3.47 18.10
CA VAL A 343 -1.21 -2.92 19.19
C VAL A 343 -0.89 -1.46 18.94
N VAL A 344 -1.06 -0.60 19.95
CA VAL A 344 -0.70 0.82 19.85
C VAL A 344 0.78 0.98 20.20
N THR A 345 1.57 1.50 19.26
CA THR A 345 3.01 1.75 19.47
C THR A 345 3.44 3.18 19.23
N GLY A 346 2.56 4.02 18.67
CA GLY A 346 2.97 5.31 18.11
C GLY A 346 3.58 5.16 16.71
N GLN A 347 3.98 6.29 16.13
CA GLN A 347 4.56 6.34 14.79
C GLN A 347 6.09 6.33 14.87
N PRO A 348 6.80 5.31 14.36
CA PRO A 348 8.27 5.22 14.46
C PRO A 348 9.04 6.40 13.84
N ARG A 349 8.39 7.17 12.96
CA ARG A 349 8.94 8.39 12.37
C ARG A 349 9.07 9.54 13.37
N TYR A 350 8.34 9.50 14.48
CA TYR A 350 8.36 10.52 15.51
C TYR A 350 9.32 10.21 16.65
N ASP A 351 9.95 9.03 16.67
CA ASP A 351 11.01 8.68 17.63
C ASP A 351 12.17 9.71 17.60
N ILE A 352 12.43 10.30 16.44
CA ILE A 352 13.43 11.37 16.31
C ILE A 352 13.09 12.60 17.16
N LEU A 353 11.81 12.90 17.37
CA LEU A 353 11.35 14.04 18.16
C LEU A 353 11.60 13.83 19.66
N TYR A 354 11.61 12.58 20.14
CA TYR A 354 12.01 12.26 21.51
C TYR A 354 13.47 12.66 21.78
N TYR A 355 14.32 12.63 20.75
CA TYR A 355 15.71 13.07 20.82
C TYR A 355 15.93 14.47 20.23
N ALA A 356 14.88 15.28 20.08
CA ALA A 356 14.95 16.57 19.40
C ALA A 356 16.03 17.49 19.99
N ASP A 357 16.15 17.57 21.31
CA ASP A 357 17.14 18.44 21.98
C ASP A 357 18.60 18.00 21.76
N LYS A 358 18.82 16.73 21.39
CA LYS A 358 20.14 16.19 21.04
C LYS A 358 20.48 16.42 19.57
N ILE A 359 19.47 16.58 18.72
CA ILE A 359 19.60 16.63 17.27
C ILE A 359 19.53 18.07 16.75
N TYR A 360 18.65 18.88 17.33
CA TYR A 360 18.36 20.24 16.92
C TYR A 360 18.77 21.22 18.02
N SER A 361 19.25 22.39 17.60
CA SER A 361 19.57 23.49 18.51
C SER A 361 18.82 24.73 18.06
N LYS A 362 17.94 25.23 18.93
CA LYS A 362 17.21 26.48 18.70
C LYS A 362 18.17 27.63 18.46
N GLU A 363 19.21 27.77 19.28
CA GLU A 363 20.23 28.81 19.14
C GLU A 363 20.91 28.77 17.76
N LYS A 364 21.39 27.59 17.33
CA LYS A 364 22.01 27.42 16.01
C LYS A 364 21.03 27.74 14.89
N PHE A 365 19.77 27.33 15.02
CA PHE A 365 18.72 27.64 14.05
C PHE A 365 18.49 29.16 13.93
N LEU A 366 18.30 29.84 15.07
CA LEU A 366 18.09 31.28 15.11
C LEU A 366 19.28 32.04 14.51
N LYS A 367 20.52 31.66 14.90
CA LYS A 367 21.75 32.25 14.36
C LYS A 367 21.87 32.04 12.85
N LYS A 368 21.64 30.82 12.36
CA LYS A 368 21.73 30.47 10.93
C LYS A 368 20.78 31.30 10.08
N TYR A 369 19.55 31.50 10.54
CA TYR A 369 18.50 32.21 9.80
C TYR A 369 18.36 33.68 10.22
N LYS A 370 19.27 34.20 11.06
CA LYS A 370 19.28 35.57 11.57
C LYS A 370 17.94 35.98 12.21
N ILE A 371 17.34 35.06 12.96
CA ILE A 371 16.06 35.27 13.65
C ILE A 371 16.34 35.87 15.02
N ASN A 372 15.64 36.95 15.37
CA ASN A 372 15.76 37.57 16.69
C ASN A 372 15.25 36.59 17.77
N PRO A 373 16.08 36.21 18.76
CA PRO A 373 15.70 35.26 19.81
C PRO A 373 14.54 35.75 20.69
N ASN A 374 14.32 37.07 20.75
CA ASN A 374 13.23 37.68 21.52
C ASN A 374 11.89 37.66 20.77
N TYR A 375 11.88 37.29 19.48
CA TYR A 375 10.63 37.23 18.70
C TYR A 375 9.93 35.88 18.89
N LYS A 376 8.60 35.92 19.00
CA LYS A 376 7.78 34.71 18.86
C LYS A 376 7.80 34.26 17.40
N ILE A 377 7.91 32.96 17.17
CA ILE A 377 7.94 32.40 15.81
C ILE A 377 6.56 31.84 15.48
N VAL A 378 6.00 32.29 14.37
CA VAL A 378 4.81 31.70 13.74
C VAL A 378 5.27 30.96 12.49
N LEU A 379 5.11 29.64 12.46
CA LEU A 379 5.40 28.83 11.29
C LEU A 379 4.11 28.61 10.49
N TRP A 380 4.09 29.07 9.25
CA TRP A 380 3.03 28.78 8.31
C TRP A 380 3.51 27.79 7.26
N THR A 381 2.98 26.57 7.28
CA THR A 381 3.21 25.56 6.25
C THR A 381 2.08 25.65 5.22
N THR A 382 2.35 26.24 4.06
CA THR A 382 1.32 26.47 3.04
C THR A 382 0.85 25.15 2.41
N GLN A 383 -0.37 25.16 1.87
CA GLN A 383 -0.93 24.11 1.01
C GLN A 383 -1.77 24.75 -0.12
N CYS A 384 -1.31 25.86 -0.65
CA CYS A 384 -2.00 26.71 -1.62
C CYS A 384 -2.36 25.97 -2.92
N HIS A 385 -1.62 24.91 -3.27
CA HIS A 385 -1.91 24.04 -4.41
C HIS A 385 -3.27 23.32 -4.32
N GLY A 386 -3.86 23.21 -3.12
CA GLY A 386 -5.18 22.62 -2.90
C GLY A 386 -6.34 23.62 -2.94
N LEU A 387 -6.07 24.91 -3.10
CA LEU A 387 -7.06 25.99 -3.00
C LEU A 387 -7.22 26.71 -4.34
N SER A 388 -8.37 27.38 -4.52
CA SER A 388 -8.58 28.27 -5.66
C SER A 388 -7.62 29.47 -5.62
N TYR A 389 -7.38 30.10 -6.76
CA TYR A 389 -6.53 31.29 -6.82
C TYR A 389 -7.06 32.43 -5.93
N GLU A 390 -8.37 32.68 -5.94
CA GLU A 390 -9.00 33.69 -5.11
C GLU A 390 -8.87 33.39 -3.61
N GLU A 391 -9.08 32.13 -3.23
CA GLU A 391 -8.94 31.68 -1.84
C GLU A 391 -7.49 31.79 -1.36
N ASN A 392 -6.53 31.47 -2.22
CA ASN A 392 -5.12 31.71 -1.94
C ASN A 392 -4.85 33.20 -1.68
N ILE A 393 -5.29 34.10 -2.56
CA ILE A 393 -5.13 35.56 -2.33
C ILE A 393 -5.74 35.98 -1.00
N LYS A 394 -6.95 35.51 -0.69
CA LYS A 394 -7.63 35.82 0.58
C LYS A 394 -6.83 35.30 1.78
N ASN A 395 -6.29 34.08 1.70
CA ASN A 395 -5.44 33.51 2.75
C ASN A 395 -4.16 34.33 2.97
N PHE A 396 -3.42 34.66 1.91
CA PHE A 396 -2.22 35.48 2.02
C PHE A 396 -2.51 36.86 2.62
N LYS A 397 -3.54 37.55 2.13
CA LYS A 397 -3.96 38.86 2.65
C LYS A 397 -4.32 38.76 4.14
N THR A 398 -5.06 37.74 4.54
CA THR A 398 -5.49 37.53 5.92
C THR A 398 -4.30 37.27 6.84
N ILE A 399 -3.42 36.34 6.48
CA ILE A 399 -2.23 36.01 7.27
C ILE A 399 -1.31 37.23 7.37
N PHE A 400 -0.96 37.88 6.26
CA PHE A 400 -0.05 39.03 6.30
C PHE A 400 -0.62 40.22 7.08
N LYS A 401 -1.90 40.55 6.89
CA LYS A 401 -2.56 41.60 7.67
C LYS A 401 -2.56 41.26 9.16
N THR A 402 -2.81 39.99 9.51
CA THR A 402 -2.75 39.54 10.90
C THR A 402 -1.35 39.70 11.47
N MET A 403 -0.31 39.26 10.74
CA MET A 403 1.07 39.33 11.19
C MET A 403 1.59 40.77 11.32
N GLN A 404 1.15 41.70 10.47
CA GLN A 404 1.50 43.12 10.58
C GLN A 404 1.05 43.76 11.90
N ASN A 405 -0.03 43.24 12.49
CA ASN A 405 -0.57 43.74 13.76
C ASN A 405 0.09 43.10 14.99
N LEU A 406 0.91 42.06 14.81
CA LEU A 406 1.58 41.36 15.91
C LEU A 406 2.98 41.95 16.17
N LYS A 407 3.19 42.47 17.37
CA LYS A 407 4.52 42.96 17.80
C LYS A 407 5.43 41.79 18.16
N ASN A 408 6.75 42.00 18.02
CA ASN A 408 7.79 41.04 18.43
C ASN A 408 7.56 39.61 17.91
N THR A 409 7.10 39.49 16.67
CA THR A 409 6.76 38.20 16.06
C THR A 409 7.41 38.08 14.69
N MET A 410 7.86 36.87 14.33
CA MET A 410 8.39 36.53 13.02
C MET A 410 7.53 35.45 12.36
N LEU A 411 7.07 35.72 11.14
CA LEU A 411 6.45 34.71 10.29
C LEU A 411 7.53 33.96 9.51
N ILE A 412 7.56 32.64 9.63
CA ILE A 412 8.32 31.74 8.76
C ILE A 412 7.34 31.03 7.84
N ILE A 413 7.56 31.12 6.54
CA ILE A 413 6.71 30.46 5.54
C ILE A 413 7.47 29.26 4.96
N LYS A 414 6.92 28.06 5.17
CA LYS A 414 7.41 26.84 4.52
C LYS A 414 6.46 26.49 3.39
N GLN A 415 6.90 26.76 2.17
CA GLN A 415 6.10 26.47 0.98
C GLN A 415 5.90 24.97 0.75
N HIS A 416 4.71 24.56 0.30
CA HIS A 416 4.49 23.19 -0.14
C HIS A 416 5.28 22.93 -1.45
N PRO A 417 5.95 21.77 -1.62
CA PRO A 417 6.69 21.49 -2.86
C PRO A 417 5.84 21.56 -4.13
N GLY A 418 4.53 21.30 -4.01
CA GLY A 418 3.56 21.36 -5.11
C GLY A 418 3.15 22.77 -5.54
N GLU A 419 3.53 23.82 -4.80
CA GLU A 419 3.26 25.22 -5.17
C GLU A 419 4.22 25.73 -6.25
N GLY A 420 5.34 25.03 -6.47
CA GLY A 420 6.34 25.41 -7.47
C GLY A 420 7.07 26.70 -7.10
N LYS A 421 7.63 27.39 -8.10
CA LYS A 421 8.26 28.72 -7.94
C LYS A 421 7.27 29.88 -8.16
N LYS A 422 5.97 29.62 -8.11
CA LYS A 422 4.96 30.60 -8.51
C LYS A 422 4.71 31.65 -7.45
#